data_AF-A0A8H7N0D9-F1
#
_entry.id   AF-A0A8H7N0D9-F1
#
_cell.length_a   1.000
_cell.length_b   1.000
_cell.length_c   1.000
_cell.angle_alpha   90.00
_cell.angle_beta   90.00
_cell.angle_gamma   90.00
#
_symmetry.space_group_name_H-M   'P 1'
#
loop_
_entity.id
_entity.type
_entity.pdbx_description
1 polymer ?
#
loop_
_entity_poly.entity_id
_entity_poly.type
_entity_poly.pdbx_seq_one_letter_code
_entity_poly.pdbx_strand_id
1 'polypeptide(L)'
;MAQPNPYNTAAYTYVNPPNDSLNKAYEEFPDPLSKGRRGGFDIHIYYFQNNEEQAKHARALWERIRREFPELRIYRFWDKPVGPHPVAMFEVNLFTPAQFGAFIPWLSVWRGPLSALIHPNSEDPGVDSIVTELRDHTQRAIWMGERIPLDLTLFQKAIAAKQAQA
;
A
#
# COMPACT_ATOMS: atom_id res chain seq x y z
N MET A 1 -27.80 -39.71 -5.11
CA MET A 1 -27.65 -38.98 -3.83
C MET A 1 -27.55 -37.50 -4.18
N ALA A 2 -28.43 -36.65 -3.66
CA ALA A 2 -28.36 -35.21 -3.89
C ALA A 2 -27.14 -34.65 -3.16
N GLN A 3 -26.32 -33.83 -3.83
CA GLN A 3 -25.20 -33.17 -3.15
C GLN A 3 -25.76 -32.22 -2.06
N PRO A 4 -25.16 -32.18 -0.87
CA PRO A 4 -25.61 -31.29 0.20
C PRO A 4 -25.55 -29.83 -0.28
N ASN A 5 -26.57 -29.05 0.08
CA ASN A 5 -26.69 -27.65 -0.27
C ASN A 5 -25.45 -26.86 0.21
N PRO A 6 -24.63 -26.26 -0.68
CA PRO A 6 -23.41 -25.55 -0.29
C PRO A 6 -23.67 -24.17 0.34
N TYR A 7 -24.94 -23.77 0.46
CA TYR A 7 -25.36 -22.46 0.98
C TYR A 7 -25.79 -22.55 2.45
N ASN A 8 -25.39 -21.57 3.26
CA ASN A 8 -25.90 -21.38 4.61
C ASN A 8 -27.33 -20.81 4.53
N THR A 9 -28.25 -21.33 5.35
CA THR A 9 -29.68 -20.97 5.36
C THR A 9 -29.98 -19.53 5.79
N ALA A 10 -28.98 -18.73 6.14
CA ALA A 10 -29.14 -17.34 6.60
C ALA A 10 -28.45 -16.25 5.75
N ALA A 11 -27.65 -16.55 4.73
CA ALA A 11 -26.96 -15.50 3.96
C ALA A 11 -26.42 -16.00 2.62
N TYR A 12 -26.21 -15.07 1.68
CA TYR A 12 -25.56 -15.24 0.37
C TYR A 12 -24.07 -15.66 0.46
N THR A 13 -23.74 -16.62 1.33
CA THR A 13 -22.38 -17.06 1.67
C THR A 13 -22.24 -18.57 1.55
N TYR A 14 -21.06 -19.01 1.14
CA TYR A 14 -20.70 -20.44 1.07
C TYR A 14 -20.23 -20.97 2.42
N VAL A 15 -20.49 -22.26 2.67
CA VAL A 15 -19.84 -23.00 3.74
C VAL A 15 -18.42 -23.36 3.29
N ASN A 16 -17.41 -22.82 3.97
CA ASN A 16 -16.01 -23.16 3.70
C ASN A 16 -15.67 -24.55 4.25
N PRO A 17 -14.74 -25.30 3.63
CA PRO A 17 -14.20 -26.53 4.22
C PRO A 17 -13.60 -26.27 5.61
N PRO A 18 -13.71 -27.23 6.54
CA PRO A 18 -13.08 -27.10 7.85
C PRO A 18 -11.56 -27.02 7.70
N ASN A 19 -10.91 -26.22 8.56
CA ASN A 19 -9.47 -26.09 8.64
C ASN A 19 -9.06 -26.00 10.12
N ASP A 20 -8.01 -26.73 10.51
CA ASP A 20 -7.55 -26.82 11.89
C ASP A 20 -6.68 -25.62 12.32
N SER A 21 -6.22 -24.81 11.36
CA SER A 21 -5.35 -23.66 11.60
C SER A 21 -5.70 -22.45 10.72
N LEU A 22 -5.26 -21.27 11.16
CA LEU A 22 -5.35 -20.06 10.34
C LEU A 22 -4.37 -20.11 9.17
N ASN A 23 -4.65 -19.35 8.13
CA ASN A 23 -3.69 -19.17 7.04
C ASN A 23 -2.42 -18.48 7.57
N LYS A 24 -1.24 -18.88 7.08
CA LYS A 24 0.06 -18.27 7.45
C LYS A 24 0.10 -16.74 7.22
N ALA A 25 -0.75 -16.22 6.33
CA ALA A 25 -0.89 -14.79 6.05
C ALA A 25 -1.32 -13.94 7.27
N TYR A 26 -1.83 -14.55 8.35
CA TYR A 26 -2.09 -13.86 9.61
C TYR A 26 -0.79 -13.53 10.38
N GLU A 27 0.28 -14.27 10.13
CA GLU A 27 1.55 -14.17 10.85
C GLU A 27 2.61 -13.41 10.04
N GLU A 28 2.71 -13.68 8.73
CA GLU A 28 3.63 -13.01 7.81
C GLU A 28 2.93 -12.59 6.53
N PHE A 29 3.48 -11.58 5.83
CA PHE A 29 2.96 -11.26 4.50
C PHE A 29 3.17 -12.43 3.54
N PRO A 30 2.18 -12.80 2.70
CA PRO A 30 2.35 -13.87 1.72
C PRO A 30 3.34 -13.48 0.64
N ASP A 31 4.03 -14.46 0.07
CA ASP A 31 4.88 -14.24 -1.10
C ASP A 31 4.04 -13.70 -2.28
N PRO A 32 4.59 -12.79 -3.10
CA PRO A 32 5.98 -12.34 -3.17
C PRO A 32 6.29 -11.08 -2.33
N LEU A 33 5.49 -10.72 -1.32
CA LEU A 33 5.71 -9.49 -0.57
C LEU A 33 7.02 -9.54 0.23
N SER A 34 7.75 -8.42 0.22
CA SER A 34 8.99 -8.29 0.98
C SER A 34 8.72 -8.39 2.48
N LYS A 35 9.49 -9.24 3.14
CA LYS A 35 9.50 -9.42 4.60
C LYS A 35 10.73 -8.76 5.25
N GLY A 36 11.58 -8.14 4.42
CA GLY A 36 12.88 -7.61 4.82
C GLY A 36 12.84 -6.14 5.23
N ARG A 37 14.02 -5.50 5.13
CA ARG A 37 14.20 -4.09 5.53
C ARG A 37 13.32 -3.11 4.77
N ARG A 38 12.89 -3.45 3.55
CA ARG A 38 12.04 -2.60 2.71
C ARG A 38 10.62 -2.43 3.30
N GLY A 39 10.11 -3.44 4.00
CA GLY A 39 8.70 -3.53 4.39
C GLY A 39 7.85 -4.07 3.25
N GLY A 40 6.70 -4.65 3.57
CA GLY A 40 5.80 -5.28 2.61
C GLY A 40 4.86 -4.30 1.90
N PHE A 41 4.61 -3.12 2.48
CA PHE A 41 3.79 -2.07 1.89
C PHE A 41 4.33 -0.68 2.18
N ASP A 42 4.18 0.21 1.21
CA ASP A 42 4.39 1.65 1.38
C ASP A 42 3.06 2.37 1.16
N ILE A 43 2.81 3.37 2.03
CA ILE A 43 1.61 4.19 1.99
C ILE A 43 2.04 5.64 1.78
N HIS A 44 1.68 6.20 0.65
CA HIS A 44 1.92 7.59 0.29
C HIS A 44 0.63 8.39 0.50
N ILE A 45 0.63 9.27 1.51
CA ILE A 45 -0.50 10.13 1.82
C ILE A 45 -0.28 11.48 1.14
N TYR A 46 -1.17 11.84 0.22
CA TYR A 46 -1.05 13.02 -0.63
C TYR A 46 -1.81 14.20 -0.09
N TYR A 47 -1.27 15.39 -0.36
CA TYR A 47 -1.96 16.66 -0.21
C TYR A 47 -1.52 17.62 -1.32
N PHE A 48 -2.40 18.55 -1.69
CA PHE A 48 -2.03 19.57 -2.65
C PHE A 48 -1.21 20.66 -1.96
N GLN A 49 0.06 20.82 -2.34
CA GLN A 49 0.98 21.80 -1.73
C GLN A 49 0.51 23.25 -1.80
N ASN A 50 -0.35 23.60 -2.76
CA ASN A 50 -0.92 24.95 -2.91
C ASN A 50 -2.26 25.12 -2.16
N ASN A 51 -2.70 24.10 -1.41
CA ASN A 51 -3.88 24.15 -0.56
C ASN A 51 -3.44 24.15 0.91
N GLU A 52 -3.49 25.32 1.54
CA GLU A 52 -3.02 25.52 2.92
C GLU A 52 -3.75 24.66 3.94
N GLU A 53 -5.06 24.48 3.79
CA GLU A 53 -5.88 23.66 4.69
C GLU A 53 -5.50 22.18 4.59
N GLN A 54 -5.30 21.66 3.37
CA GLN A 54 -4.81 20.29 3.20
C GLN A 54 -3.39 20.12 3.75
N ALA A 55 -2.49 21.08 3.51
CA ALA A 55 -1.11 21.01 4.02
C ALA A 55 -1.08 21.01 5.56
N LYS A 56 -1.91 21.83 6.20
CA LYS A 56 -2.07 21.87 7.65
C LYS A 56 -2.62 20.55 8.20
N HIS A 57 -3.68 20.02 7.58
CA HIS A 57 -4.27 18.74 7.97
C HIS A 57 -3.29 17.57 7.78
N ALA A 58 -2.57 17.53 6.65
CA ALA A 58 -1.56 16.51 6.38
C ALA A 58 -0.41 16.54 7.38
N ARG A 59 0.04 17.74 7.79
CA ARG A 59 1.09 17.88 8.81
C ARG A 59 0.61 17.40 10.18
N ALA A 60 -0.60 17.77 10.57
CA ALA A 60 -1.20 17.29 11.83
C ALA A 60 -1.37 15.76 11.83
N LEU A 61 -1.84 15.19 10.72
CA LEU A 61 -1.95 13.75 10.54
C LEU A 61 -0.59 13.05 10.63
N TRP A 62 0.42 13.57 9.93
CA TRP A 62 1.79 13.05 9.97
C TRP A 62 2.36 13.03 11.39
N GLU A 63 2.20 14.12 12.15
CA GLU A 63 2.61 14.16 13.56
C GLU A 63 1.85 13.17 14.43
N ARG A 64 0.54 13.03 14.21
CA ARG A 64 -0.31 12.10 14.95
C ARG A 64 0.11 10.65 14.72
N ILE A 65 0.33 10.26 13.46
CA ILE A 65 0.81 8.92 13.10
C ILE A 65 2.13 8.62 13.81
N ARG A 66 3.07 9.58 13.84
CA ARG A 66 4.34 9.43 14.56
C ARG A 66 4.21 9.21 16.07
N ARG A 67 3.14 9.72 16.67
CA ARG A 67 2.88 9.60 18.12
C ARG A 67 2.09 8.34 18.46
N GLU A 68 1.10 7.98 17.65
CA GLU A 68 0.24 6.81 17.88
C GLU A 68 0.83 5.50 17.37
N PHE A 69 1.70 5.56 16.35
CA PHE A 69 2.35 4.39 15.75
C PHE A 69 3.89 4.58 15.67
N PRO A 70 4.58 4.77 16.81
CA PRO A 70 6.03 4.98 16.83
C PRO A 70 6.84 3.79 16.29
N GLU A 71 6.24 2.60 16.22
CA GLU A 71 6.81 1.37 15.68
C GLU A 71 6.82 1.31 14.14
N LEU A 72 6.04 2.15 13.46
CA LEU A 72 6.04 2.22 12.01
C LEU A 72 7.21 3.06 11.50
N ARG A 73 7.71 2.73 10.30
CA ARG A 73 8.69 3.58 9.65
C ARG A 73 7.97 4.72 8.94
N ILE A 74 8.17 5.93 9.43
CA ILE A 74 7.52 7.13 8.91
C ILE A 74 8.60 8.05 8.34
N TYR A 75 8.44 8.42 7.08
CA TYR A 75 9.40 9.25 6.36
C TYR A 75 9.12 10.73 6.56
N ARG A 76 10.04 11.56 6.04
CA ARG A 76 9.92 13.02 6.10
C ARG A 76 8.67 13.49 5.37
N PHE A 77 8.15 14.62 5.82
CA PHE A 77 7.08 15.35 5.15
C PHE A 77 7.66 16.09 3.94
N TRP A 78 7.22 15.73 2.73
CA TRP A 78 7.61 16.43 1.51
C TRP A 78 6.59 17.50 1.16
N ASP A 79 7.07 18.67 0.75
CA ASP A 79 6.30 19.84 0.31
C ASP A 79 6.28 20.01 -1.22
N LYS A 80 6.77 19.00 -1.93
CA LYS A 80 6.90 18.99 -3.39
C LYS A 80 6.78 17.58 -3.96
N PRO A 81 6.57 17.44 -5.28
CA PRO A 81 6.61 16.15 -5.98
C PRO A 81 7.98 15.46 -5.81
N VAL A 82 7.97 14.13 -5.66
CA VAL A 82 9.17 13.29 -5.53
C VAL A 82 8.96 11.96 -6.23
N GLY A 83 9.92 11.52 -7.06
CA GLY A 83 9.83 10.24 -7.75
C GLY A 83 8.59 10.17 -8.66
N PRO A 84 7.77 9.09 -8.59
CA PRO A 84 6.56 8.97 -9.40
C PRO A 84 5.38 9.78 -8.85
N HIS A 85 5.55 10.47 -7.71
CA HIS A 85 4.47 11.14 -7.00
C HIS A 85 4.35 12.60 -7.44
N PRO A 86 3.24 13.00 -8.09
CA PRO A 86 3.12 14.29 -8.79
C PRO A 86 2.72 15.46 -7.87
N VAL A 87 2.42 15.18 -6.60
CA VAL A 87 2.03 16.17 -5.59
C VAL A 87 2.76 15.87 -4.28
N ALA A 88 2.73 16.81 -3.35
CA ALA A 88 3.35 16.66 -2.05
C ALA A 88 2.74 15.49 -1.25
N MET A 89 3.59 14.81 -0.48
CA MET A 89 3.21 13.61 0.26
C MET A 89 4.09 13.34 1.48
N PHE A 90 3.72 12.34 2.26
CA PHE A 90 4.63 11.63 3.14
C PHE A 90 4.38 10.12 3.05
N GLU A 91 5.40 9.35 3.40
CA GLU A 91 5.41 7.89 3.28
C GLU A 91 5.42 7.21 4.66
N VAL A 92 4.66 6.12 4.78
CA VAL A 92 4.64 5.21 5.94
C VAL A 92 4.81 3.78 5.45
N ASN A 93 5.72 3.01 6.04
CA ASN A 93 6.01 1.64 5.60
C ASN A 93 5.54 0.65 6.67
N LEU A 94 4.97 -0.46 6.20
CA LEU A 94 4.46 -1.54 7.03
C LEU A 94 5.25 -2.82 6.79
N PHE A 95 5.53 -3.55 7.88
CA PHE A 95 6.42 -4.70 7.92
C PHE A 95 5.68 -6.00 8.23
N THR A 96 4.49 -5.94 8.82
CA THR A 96 3.75 -7.15 9.22
C THR A 96 2.26 -7.05 8.89
N PRO A 97 1.57 -8.21 8.76
CA PRO A 97 0.10 -8.24 8.61
C PRO A 97 -0.63 -7.53 9.75
N ALA A 98 -0.11 -7.62 10.99
CA ALA A 98 -0.68 -6.91 12.14
C ALA A 98 -0.61 -5.38 11.98
N GLN A 99 0.52 -4.85 11.48
CA GLN A 99 0.66 -3.43 11.20
C GLN A 99 -0.29 -2.99 10.08
N PHE A 100 -0.45 -3.79 9.03
CA PHE A 100 -1.45 -3.53 7.97
C PHE A 100 -2.87 -3.53 8.51
N GLY A 101 -3.24 -4.56 9.27
CA GLY A 101 -4.56 -4.69 9.88
C GLY A 101 -4.89 -3.59 10.90
N ALA A 102 -3.87 -3.00 11.55
CA ALA A 102 -4.07 -1.88 12.47
C ALA A 102 -4.09 -0.52 11.75
N PHE A 103 -3.10 -0.25 10.91
CA PHE A 103 -2.87 1.08 10.34
C PHE A 103 -3.87 1.43 9.23
N ILE A 104 -4.20 0.48 8.35
CA ILE A 104 -5.08 0.72 7.20
C ILE A 104 -6.51 1.10 7.66
N PRO A 105 -7.15 0.39 8.60
CA PRO A 105 -8.42 0.84 9.16
C PRO A 105 -8.32 2.16 9.91
N TRP A 106 -7.26 2.38 10.70
CA TRP A 106 -7.07 3.66 11.40
C TRP A 106 -6.97 4.83 10.41
N LEU A 107 -6.17 4.68 9.36
CA LEU A 107 -6.00 5.70 8.32
C LEU A 107 -7.31 5.97 7.57
N SER A 108 -8.14 4.94 7.36
CA SER A 108 -9.45 5.09 6.70
C SER A 108 -10.38 6.06 7.44
N VAL A 109 -10.29 6.11 8.78
CA VAL A 109 -11.09 7.00 9.63
C VAL A 109 -10.47 8.39 9.73
N TRP A 110 -9.14 8.47 9.88
CA TRP A 110 -8.47 9.70 10.32
C TRP A 110 -7.80 10.51 9.20
N ARG A 111 -7.64 9.97 8.00
CA ARG A 111 -6.99 10.69 6.89
C ARG A 111 -7.76 11.93 6.42
N GLY A 112 -9.06 12.04 6.73
CA GLY A 112 -9.91 13.12 6.24
C GLY A 112 -9.97 13.13 4.70
N PRO A 113 -9.81 14.29 4.04
CA PRO A 113 -9.94 14.39 2.59
C PRO A 113 -8.72 13.90 1.81
N LEU A 114 -7.62 13.55 2.48
CA LEU A 114 -6.35 13.23 1.82
C LEU A 114 -6.41 11.88 1.11
N SER A 115 -6.02 11.85 -0.17
CA SER A 115 -5.85 10.62 -0.91
C SER A 115 -4.63 9.85 -0.43
N ALA A 116 -4.69 8.52 -0.45
CA ALA A 116 -3.52 7.68 -0.16
C ALA A 116 -3.35 6.58 -1.21
N LEU A 117 -2.14 6.46 -1.74
CA LEU A 117 -1.69 5.30 -2.49
C LEU A 117 -1.11 4.31 -1.51
N ILE A 118 -1.60 3.08 -1.53
CA ILE A 118 -1.06 1.95 -0.78
C ILE A 118 -0.58 0.96 -1.82
N HIS A 119 0.72 0.70 -1.89
CA HIS A 119 1.24 -0.31 -2.81
C HIS A 119 2.09 -1.34 -2.07
N PRO A 120 2.07 -2.60 -2.53
CA PRO A 120 2.99 -3.60 -2.00
C PRO A 120 4.42 -3.29 -2.42
N ASN A 121 5.36 -3.94 -1.75
CA ASN A 121 6.73 -4.09 -2.18
C ASN A 121 6.96 -5.58 -2.46
N SER A 122 6.94 -5.95 -3.73
CA SER A 122 7.06 -7.34 -4.16
C SER A 122 8.50 -7.68 -4.56
N GLU A 123 8.89 -8.93 -4.34
CA GLU A 123 10.17 -9.51 -4.75
C GLU A 123 9.90 -10.64 -5.73
N ASP A 124 9.43 -10.29 -6.94
CA ASP A 124 9.08 -11.25 -8.00
C ASP A 124 10.36 -11.94 -8.56
N PRO A 125 10.60 -13.24 -8.30
CA PRO A 125 11.82 -13.91 -8.75
C PRO A 125 11.90 -13.99 -10.28
N GLY A 126 13.05 -13.64 -10.84
CA GLY A 126 13.27 -13.65 -12.29
C GLY A 126 12.63 -12.48 -13.06
N VAL A 127 12.02 -11.52 -12.35
CA VAL A 127 11.52 -10.27 -12.93
C VAL A 127 12.45 -9.13 -12.53
N ASP A 128 12.77 -8.24 -13.47
CA ASP A 128 13.58 -7.06 -13.15
C ASP A 128 12.86 -6.18 -12.11
N SER A 129 13.59 -5.78 -11.06
CA SER A 129 13.01 -5.03 -9.95
C SER A 129 12.29 -3.76 -10.40
N ILE A 130 12.74 -3.08 -11.45
CA ILE A 130 12.07 -1.85 -11.93
C ILE A 130 10.73 -2.13 -12.62
N VAL A 131 10.59 -3.31 -13.21
CA VAL A 131 9.31 -3.78 -13.76
C VAL A 131 8.36 -4.13 -12.61
N THR A 132 8.89 -4.76 -11.57
CA THR A 132 8.14 -5.04 -10.32
C THR A 132 7.68 -3.74 -9.65
N GLU A 133 8.56 -2.74 -9.51
CA GLU A 133 8.19 -1.41 -8.99
C GLU A 133 7.03 -0.79 -9.78
N LEU A 134 7.14 -0.77 -11.10
CA LEU A 134 6.09 -0.23 -11.97
C LEU A 134 4.77 -0.96 -11.71
N ARG A 135 4.80 -2.28 -11.59
CA ARG A 135 3.61 -3.11 -11.35
C ARG A 135 3.01 -2.85 -9.97
N ASP A 136 3.84 -2.74 -8.95
CA ASP A 136 3.43 -2.46 -7.59
C ASP A 136 2.71 -1.10 -7.49
N HIS A 137 3.28 -0.06 -8.10
CA HIS A 137 2.69 1.29 -8.13
C HIS A 137 1.47 1.43 -9.03
N THR A 138 1.13 0.43 -9.85
CA THR A 138 0.05 0.52 -10.84
C THR A 138 -1.02 -0.56 -10.68
N GLN A 139 -0.68 -1.81 -10.97
CA GLN A 139 -1.63 -2.93 -11.05
C GLN A 139 -1.97 -3.49 -9.67
N ARG A 140 -1.01 -3.44 -8.74
CA ARG A 140 -1.20 -3.93 -7.36
C ARG A 140 -1.52 -2.81 -6.37
N ALA A 141 -1.59 -1.58 -6.86
CA ALA A 141 -1.90 -0.40 -6.06
C ALA A 141 -3.35 -0.41 -5.56
N ILE A 142 -3.50 -0.06 -4.29
CA ILE A 142 -4.77 0.19 -3.63
C ILE A 142 -4.87 1.70 -3.39
N TRP A 143 -6.05 2.27 -3.60
CA TRP A 143 -6.30 3.69 -3.37
C TRP A 143 -7.35 3.88 -2.28
N MET A 144 -7.04 4.78 -1.34
CA MET A 144 -8.03 5.33 -0.42
C MET A 144 -8.35 6.77 -0.81
N GLY A 145 -9.63 7.05 -1.06
CA GLY A 145 -10.07 8.33 -1.61
C GLY A 145 -9.81 8.42 -3.10
N GLU A 146 -9.65 9.65 -3.60
CA GLU A 146 -9.50 9.89 -5.04
C GLU A 146 -8.12 9.48 -5.54
N ARG A 147 -8.08 8.72 -6.64
CA ARG A 147 -6.82 8.31 -7.26
C ARG A 147 -6.11 9.50 -7.90
N ILE A 148 -4.81 9.64 -7.61
CA ILE A 148 -3.95 10.63 -8.28
C ILE A 148 -3.12 9.91 -9.37
N PRO A 149 -3.15 10.35 -10.64
CA PRO A 149 -2.32 9.78 -11.69
C PRO A 149 -0.83 9.97 -11.39
N LEU A 150 -0.05 8.89 -11.34
CA LEU A 150 1.39 8.95 -11.08
C LEU A 150 2.20 9.30 -12.34
N ASP A 151 3.36 9.92 -12.17
CA ASP A 151 4.34 10.11 -13.24
C ASP A 151 5.25 8.86 -13.35
N LEU A 152 4.91 7.97 -14.27
CA LEU A 152 5.61 6.69 -14.45
C LEU A 152 6.82 6.79 -15.39
N THR A 153 7.15 7.99 -15.88
CA THR A 153 8.21 8.21 -16.87
C THR A 153 9.56 7.68 -16.39
N LEU A 154 9.87 7.83 -15.09
CA LEU A 154 11.09 7.32 -14.48
C LEU A 154 11.22 5.80 -14.64
N PHE A 155 10.15 5.06 -14.31
CA PHE A 155 10.13 3.61 -14.45
C PHE A 155 10.28 3.18 -15.91
N GLN A 156 9.52 3.80 -16.81
CA GLN A 156 9.54 3.48 -18.24
C GLN A 156 10.93 3.72 -18.86
N LYS A 157 11.57 4.84 -18.54
CA LYS A 157 12.94 5.15 -19.02
C LYS A 157 13.96 4.15 -18.50
N ALA A 158 13.86 3.77 -17.22
CA ALA A 158 14.78 2.79 -16.64
C ALA A 158 14.62 1.39 -17.26
N ILE A 159 13.38 0.97 -17.54
CA ILE A 159 13.09 -0.28 -18.27
C ILE A 159 13.71 -0.23 -19.67
N ALA A 160 13.45 0.84 -20.43
CA ALA A 160 13.96 1.00 -21.79
C ALA A 160 15.50 1.02 -21.84
N ALA A 161 16.14 1.71 -20.89
CA ALA A 161 17.60 1.78 -20.80
C ALA A 161 18.23 0.40 -20.54
N LYS A 162 17.61 -0.44 -19.70
CA LYS A 162 18.07 -1.82 -19.44
C LYS A 162 17.89 -2.71 -20.66
N GLN A 163 16.76 -2.61 -21.35
CA GLN A 163 16.50 -3.38 -22.57
C GLN A 163 17.48 -3.05 -23.70
N ALA A 164 17.91 -1.80 -23.81
CA ALA A 164 18.90 -1.38 -24.79
C ALA A 164 20.34 -1.86 -24.48
N GLN A 165 20.59 -2.37 -23.27
CA GLN A 165 21.90 -2.86 -22.82
C GLN A 165 21.99 -4.40 -22.81
N ALA A 166 20.88 -5.10 -23.06
CA ALA A 166 20.79 -6.56 -23.15
C ALA A 166 20.92 -7.04 -24.59
#